data_AF-A0A941TTR2-F1
#
_entry.id   AF-A0A941TTR2-F1
#
_cell.length_a   1.000
_cell.length_b   1.000
_cell.length_c   1.000
_cell.angle_alpha   90.00
_cell.angle_beta   90.00
_cell.angle_gamma   90.00
#
_symmetry.space_group_name_H-M   'P 1'
#
loop_
_entity.id
_entity.type
_entity.pdbx_description
1 polymer ?
#
loop_
_entity_poly.entity_id
_entity_poly.type
_entity_poly.pdbx_seq_one_letter_code
_entity_poly.pdbx_strand_id
1 'polypeptide(L)'
;MRLISPHAVEHEGRCYWSAGVLPDFGSAAGAVVADRHCNDDVLRIYAQAGYFAPKLSPFYYEDYHREYFMKALNDWGWFGAESHVPSWFRGALRKHGGA
;
A
#
# COMPACT_ATOMS: atom_id res chain seq x y z
N MET A 1 -3.98 -11.44 5.06
CA MET A 1 -3.64 -10.35 4.12
C MET A 1 -4.72 -10.28 3.06
N ARG A 2 -5.24 -9.09 2.78
CA ARG A 2 -6.28 -8.83 1.78
C ARG A 2 -5.79 -7.77 0.80
N LEU A 3 -6.10 -7.96 -0.48
CA LEU A 3 -6.03 -6.92 -1.52
C LEU A 3 -7.47 -6.53 -1.87
N ILE A 4 -7.75 -5.24 -1.92
CA ILE A 4 -9.02 -4.72 -2.46
C ILE A 4 -8.71 -4.18 -3.85
N SER A 5 -9.37 -4.74 -4.87
CA SER A 5 -9.13 -4.41 -6.27
C SER A 5 -10.41 -4.54 -7.10
N PRO A 6 -10.69 -3.60 -8.03
CA PRO A 6 -10.01 -2.31 -8.18
C PRO A 6 -10.29 -1.39 -6.98
N HIS A 7 -9.47 -0.36 -6.77
CA HIS A 7 -9.69 0.60 -5.69
C HIS A 7 -9.72 2.04 -6.23
N ALA A 8 -10.69 2.81 -5.75
CA ALA A 8 -10.88 4.22 -6.11
C ALA A 8 -10.49 5.10 -4.93
N VAL A 9 -9.72 6.15 -5.21
CA VAL A 9 -9.41 7.22 -4.27
C VAL A 9 -10.06 8.50 -4.74
N GLU A 10 -10.93 9.05 -3.91
CA GLU A 10 -11.54 10.36 -4.13
C GLU A 10 -10.64 11.45 -3.56
N HIS A 11 -10.33 12.45 -4.40
CA HIS A 11 -9.55 13.61 -3.99
C HIS A 11 -10.01 14.83 -4.79
N GLU A 12 -10.38 15.92 -4.10
CA GLU A 12 -10.85 17.17 -4.69
C GLU A 12 -11.98 17.00 -5.75
N GLY A 13 -12.94 16.13 -5.47
CA GLY A 13 -14.07 15.86 -6.37
C GLY A 13 -13.73 15.06 -7.63
N ARG A 14 -12.51 14.49 -7.71
CA ARG A 14 -12.09 13.57 -8.76
C ARG A 14 -11.81 12.18 -8.20
N CYS A 15 -12.04 11.17 -9.03
CA CYS A 15 -11.79 9.77 -8.71
C CYS A 15 -10.55 9.27 -9.45
N TYR A 16 -9.59 8.72 -8.69
CA TYR A 16 -8.35 8.14 -9.21
C TYR A 16 -8.33 6.64 -8.92
N TRP A 17 -8.16 5.84 -9.97
CA TRP A 17 -8.18 4.39 -9.88
C TRP A 17 -6.76 3.83 -9.70
N SER A 18 -6.61 2.92 -8.74
CA SER A 18 -5.40 2.12 -8.57
C SER A 18 -5.66 0.65 -8.91
N ALA A 19 -4.57 -0.10 -9.13
CA ALA A 19 -4.66 -1.54 -9.32
C ALA A 19 -5.20 -2.24 -8.07
N GLY A 20 -4.97 -1.65 -6.89
CA GLY A 20 -5.65 -2.03 -5.65
C GLY A 20 -5.07 -1.33 -4.42
N VAL A 21 -5.55 -1.74 -3.25
CA VAL A 21 -5.04 -1.29 -1.95
C VAL A 21 -4.87 -2.47 -1.00
N LEU A 22 -3.78 -2.43 -0.24
CA LEU A 22 -3.52 -3.28 0.91
C LEU A 22 -3.92 -2.50 2.16
N PRO A 23 -5.13 -2.69 2.71
CA PRO A 23 -5.67 -1.84 3.78
C PRO A 23 -4.87 -1.92 5.08
N ASP A 24 -4.18 -3.04 5.31
CA ASP A 24 -3.46 -3.30 6.56
C ASP A 24 -1.97 -2.94 6.51
N PHE A 25 -1.49 -2.23 5.47
CA PHE A 25 -0.06 -1.94 5.29
C PHE A 25 0.22 -0.45 5.03
N GLY A 26 1.43 0.01 5.41
CA GLY A 26 1.99 1.30 5.00
C GLY A 26 1.42 2.55 5.67
N SER A 27 0.10 2.62 5.86
CA SER A 27 -0.58 3.70 6.56
C SER A 27 -1.90 3.24 7.16
N ALA A 28 -2.55 4.11 7.94
CA ALA A 28 -3.91 3.88 8.43
C ALA A 28 -4.98 3.85 7.31
N ALA A 29 -4.73 4.46 6.15
CA ALA A 29 -5.61 4.35 4.98
C ALA A 29 -5.25 3.13 4.09
N GLY A 30 -4.12 2.48 4.36
CA GLY A 30 -3.56 1.38 3.57
C GLY A 30 -2.44 1.81 2.62
N ALA A 31 -1.92 0.83 1.88
CA ALA A 31 -0.88 1.00 0.89
C ALA A 31 -1.47 0.80 -0.51
N VAL A 32 -1.37 1.82 -1.36
CA VAL A 32 -1.86 1.76 -2.74
C VAL A 32 -0.87 1.00 -3.60
N VAL A 33 -1.38 0.06 -4.38
CA VAL A 33 -0.64 -0.59 -5.48
C VAL A 33 -0.97 0.18 -6.75
N ALA A 34 -0.04 1.06 -7.13
CA ALA A 34 -0.11 1.79 -8.39
C ALA A 34 0.36 0.91 -9.56
N ASP A 35 -0.17 1.17 -10.76
CA ASP A 35 0.33 0.53 -11.97
C ASP A 35 1.67 1.16 -12.42
N ARG A 36 2.43 0.45 -13.27
CA ARG A 36 3.75 0.92 -13.74
C ARG A 36 3.70 2.18 -14.61
N HIS A 37 2.54 2.53 -15.15
CA HIS A 37 2.30 3.73 -15.95
C HIS A 37 1.66 4.85 -15.13
N CYS A 38 1.47 4.65 -13.83
CA CYS A 38 0.94 5.65 -12.92
C CYS A 38 1.86 6.87 -12.87
N ASN A 39 1.31 8.05 -13.10
CA ASN A 39 2.05 9.30 -13.03
C ASN A 39 2.37 9.66 -11.57
N ASP A 40 3.56 10.21 -11.35
CA ASP A 40 4.02 10.82 -10.09
C ASP A 40 3.00 11.75 -9.43
N ASP A 41 2.24 12.51 -10.22
CA ASP A 41 1.20 13.39 -9.69
C ASP A 41 0.05 12.60 -9.06
N VAL A 42 -0.31 11.44 -9.63
CA VAL A 42 -1.34 10.56 -9.06
C VAL A 42 -0.84 9.91 -7.76
N LEU A 43 0.44 9.55 -7.69
CA LEU A 43 1.05 9.06 -6.44
C LEU A 43 1.05 10.13 -5.33
N ARG A 44 1.30 11.39 -5.68
CA ARG A 44 1.18 12.52 -4.74
C ARG A 44 -0.25 12.69 -4.25
N ILE A 45 -1.23 12.56 -5.13
CA ILE A 45 -2.65 12.61 -4.79
C ILE A 45 -3.02 11.50 -3.80
N TYR A 46 -2.57 10.26 -4.02
CA TYR A 46 -2.78 9.18 -3.05
C TYR A 46 -2.17 9.49 -1.68
N ALA A 47 -0.94 10.03 -1.66
CA ALA A 47 -0.29 10.46 -0.44
C ALA A 47 -1.05 11.59 0.28
N GLN A 48 -1.55 12.58 -0.46
CA GLN A 48 -2.39 13.67 0.06
C GLN A 48 -3.74 13.17 0.60
N ALA A 49 -4.28 12.09 0.02
CA ALA A 49 -5.46 11.40 0.52
C ALA A 49 -5.17 10.48 1.73
N GLY A 50 -3.94 10.48 2.26
CA GLY A 50 -3.55 9.75 3.46
C GLY A 50 -3.08 8.31 3.24
N TYR A 51 -3.00 7.85 1.99
CA TYR A 51 -2.49 6.52 1.65
C TYR A 51 -0.96 6.50 1.64
N PHE A 52 -0.41 5.32 1.93
CA PHE A 52 0.98 5.05 1.61
C PHE A 52 1.09 4.71 0.11
N ALA A 53 1.84 5.51 -0.64
CA ALA A 53 1.95 5.40 -2.10
C ALA A 53 3.42 5.19 -2.52
N PRO A 54 3.98 3.97 -2.33
CA PRO A 54 5.37 3.69 -2.65
C PRO A 54 5.59 3.60 -4.16
N LYS A 55 6.72 4.14 -4.63
CA LYS A 55 7.23 3.80 -5.96
C LYS A 55 8.03 2.51 -5.89
N LEU A 56 7.57 1.51 -6.63
CA LEU A 56 8.32 0.27 -6.83
C LEU A 56 9.10 0.37 -8.13
N SER A 57 10.37 -0.04 -8.10
CA SER A 57 11.20 -0.07 -9.30
C SER A 57 10.77 -1.23 -10.21
N PRO A 58 10.41 -0.99 -11.48
CA PRO A 58 10.07 -2.07 -12.39
C PRO A 58 11.23 -3.06 -12.58
N PHE A 59 12.48 -2.61 -12.42
CA PHE A 59 13.65 -3.49 -12.50
C PHE A 59 13.63 -4.63 -11.46
N TYR A 60 13.05 -4.40 -10.28
CA TYR A 60 13.02 -5.39 -9.19
C TYR A 60 11.65 -6.01 -8.95
N TYR A 61 10.57 -5.38 -9.43
CA TYR A 61 9.19 -5.73 -9.07
C TYR A 61 8.28 -6.02 -10.28
N GLU A 62 8.79 -6.00 -11.53
CA GLU A 62 8.02 -6.43 -12.70
C GLU A 62 7.73 -7.94 -12.63
N ASP A 63 8.77 -8.73 -12.35
CA ASP A 63 8.65 -10.17 -12.13
C ASP A 63 8.37 -10.47 -10.65
N TYR A 64 7.52 -11.47 -10.42
CA TYR A 64 7.18 -11.87 -9.06
C TYR A 64 8.31 -12.67 -8.40
N HIS A 65 9.11 -11.96 -7.60
CA HIS A 65 10.07 -12.55 -6.67
C HIS A 65 9.56 -12.38 -5.23
N ARG A 66 8.93 -13.42 -4.69
CA ARG A 66 8.26 -13.41 -3.37
C ARG A 66 9.07 -12.71 -2.27
N GLU A 67 10.38 -12.95 -2.21
CA GLU A 67 11.26 -12.38 -1.18
C GLU A 67 11.31 -10.84 -1.22
N TYR A 68 11.33 -10.24 -2.41
CA TYR A 68 11.34 -8.78 -2.57
C TYR A 68 10.02 -8.15 -2.11
N PHE A 69 8.88 -8.76 -2.47
CA PHE A 69 7.57 -8.31 -2.01
C PHE A 69 7.41 -8.46 -0.49
N MET A 70 7.85 -9.59 0.09
CA MET A 70 7.84 -9.76 1.54
C MET A 70 8.72 -8.74 2.25
N LYS A 71 9.92 -8.45 1.71
CA LYS A 71 10.80 -7.43 2.25
C LYS A 71 10.13 -6.05 2.21
N ALA A 72 9.58 -5.65 1.06
CA ALA A 72 8.86 -4.39 0.91
C ALA A 72 7.72 -4.29 1.93
N LEU A 73 6.88 -5.33 2.05
CA LEU A 73 5.77 -5.35 3.00
C LEU A 73 6.24 -5.22 4.45
N ASN A 74 7.32 -5.91 4.84
CA ASN A 74 7.93 -5.76 6.16
C ASN A 74 8.42 -4.32 6.40
N ASP A 75 9.03 -3.70 5.40
CA ASP A 75 9.52 -2.32 5.47
C ASP A 75 8.36 -1.31 5.59
N TRP A 76 7.22 -1.57 4.95
CA TRP A 76 6.05 -0.70 4.99
C TRP A 76 5.32 -0.72 6.34
N GLY A 77 5.43 -1.81 7.09
CA GLY A 77 4.77 -1.97 8.39
C GLY A 77 3.31 -2.40 8.27
N TRP A 78 2.81 -3.01 9.35
CA TRP A 78 1.45 -3.54 9.47
C TRP A 78 0.60 -2.62 10.33
N PHE A 79 -0.61 -2.27 9.87
CA PHE A 79 -1.57 -1.38 10.54
C PHE A 79 -2.86 -2.10 10.97
N GLY A 80 -3.12 -3.31 10.46
CA GLY A 80 -4.31 -4.09 10.82
C GLY A 80 -4.27 -4.65 12.25
N ALA A 81 -5.30 -5.40 12.63
CA ALA A 81 -5.35 -6.07 13.94
C ALA A 81 -4.16 -7.02 14.14
N GLU A 82 -3.58 -7.03 15.34
CA GLU A 82 -2.45 -7.91 15.69
C GLU A 82 -2.80 -9.40 15.51
N SER A 83 -4.04 -9.79 15.83
CA SER A 83 -4.56 -11.14 15.60
C SER A 83 -4.65 -11.55 14.12
N HIS A 84 -4.53 -10.62 13.18
CA HIS A 84 -4.59 -10.87 11.74
C HIS A 84 -3.22 -10.75 11.05
N VAL A 85 -2.15 -10.47 11.80
CA VAL A 85 -0.79 -10.38 11.27
C VAL A 85 -0.40 -11.72 10.63
N PRO A 86 0.05 -11.75 9.36
CA PRO A 86 0.50 -12.97 8.74
C PRO A 86 1.70 -13.58 9.47
N SER A 87 1.74 -14.91 9.62
CA SER A 87 2.81 -15.63 10.33
C SER A 87 4.22 -15.43 9.76
N TRP A 88 4.33 -14.93 8.53
CA TRP A 88 5.60 -14.62 7.86
C TRP A 88 6.07 -13.17 8.06
N PHE A 89 5.19 -12.28 8.54
CA PHE A 89 5.50 -10.88 8.70
C PHE A 89 6.49 -10.69 9.87
N ARG A 90 7.51 -9.87 9.65
CA ARG A 90 8.59 -9.58 10.62
C ARG A 90 8.83 -8.08 10.77
N GLY A 91 8.04 -7.25 10.10
CA GLY A 91 8.14 -5.80 10.15
C GLY A 91 7.52 -5.19 11.41
N ALA A 92 7.46 -3.86 11.44
CA ALA A 92 6.89 -3.13 12.57
C ALA A 92 5.35 -3.26 12.61
N LEU A 93 4.81 -3.55 13.80
CA LEU A 93 3.39 -3.40 14.09
C LEU A 93 3.10 -1.94 14.46
N ARG A 94 2.24 -1.30 13.68
CA ARG A 94 1.79 0.08 13.86
C ARG A 94 0.31 0.06 14.21
N LYS A 95 -0.12 1.03 15.01
CA LYS A 95 -1.54 1.22 15.31
C LYS A 95 -2.09 2.27 14.36
N HIS A 96 -3.33 2.12 13.91
CA HIS A 96 -4.10 3.27 13.43
C HIS A 96 -4.03 4.33 14.53
N GLY A 97 -3.54 5.54 14.21
CA GLY A 97 -3.44 6.63 15.19
C GLY A 97 -4.80 6.80 15.88
N GLY A 98 -4.79 6.68 17.21
CA GLY A 98 -5.97 6.96 18.02
C GLY A 98 -6.03 8.46 18.29
N ALA A 99 -7.14 9.06 17.87
CA ALA A 99 -7.59 10.44 18.10
C ALA A 99 -6.72 11.56 17.50
#